data_AF-A0A9D5H3U7-F1
#
_entry.id   AF-A0A9D5H3U7-F1
#
_cell.length_a   1.000
_cell.length_b   1.000
_cell.length_c   1.000
_cell.angle_alpha   90.00
_cell.angle_beta   90.00
_cell.angle_gamma   90.00
#
_symmetry.space_group_name_H-M   'P 1'
#
loop_
_entity.id
_entity.type
_entity.pdbx_description
1 polymer ?
#
loop_
_entity_poly.entity_id
_entity_poly.type
_entity_poly.pdbx_seq_one_letter_code
_entity_poly.pdbx_strand_id
1 'polypeptide(L)'
;MFVPGFAEASPEAKAARHLQNFFTFVAVRIVLAQLESYNPEAYKELMEFISRNSLNDGDKFCRTLMRESPRHKSLALRILEVRSAYSKRDF
;
A
#
# COMPACT_ATOMS: atom_id res chain seq x y z
N MET A 1 1.28 -12.73 24.99
CA MET A 1 1.48 -14.20 25.09
C MET A 1 2.96 -14.47 24.86
N PHE A 2 3.64 -15.24 25.71
CA PHE A 2 5.05 -15.59 25.53
C PHE A 2 5.14 -16.89 24.72
N VAL A 3 5.90 -16.87 23.63
CA VAL A 3 6.10 -18.01 22.73
C VAL A 3 7.59 -18.40 22.73
N PRO A 4 7.96 -19.60 23.22
CA PRO A 4 9.36 -20.03 23.25
C PRO A 4 10.00 -20.01 21.86
N GLY A 5 11.22 -19.50 21.74
CA GLY A 5 11.94 -19.35 20.46
C GLY A 5 11.69 -18.03 19.73
N PHE A 6 10.76 -17.19 20.20
CA PHE A 6 10.51 -15.84 19.67
C PHE A 6 10.89 -14.80 20.73
N ALA A 7 12.16 -14.38 20.72
CA ALA A 7 12.69 -13.38 21.66
C ALA A 7 12.40 -11.91 21.25
N GLU A 8 11.92 -11.69 20.02
CA GLU A 8 11.63 -10.36 19.45
C GLU A 8 10.11 -10.13 19.30
N ALA A 9 9.66 -9.66 18.13
CA ALA A 9 8.26 -9.58 17.78
C ALA A 9 7.61 -10.98 17.78
N SER A 10 6.39 -11.07 18.30
CA SER A 10 5.62 -12.30 18.27
C SER A 10 5.38 -12.77 16.82
N PRO A 11 5.15 -14.06 16.58
CA PRO A 11 4.80 -14.57 15.26
C PRO A 11 3.63 -13.80 14.63
N GLU A 12 2.62 -13.46 15.43
CA GLU A 12 1.45 -12.69 15.01
C GLU A 12 1.83 -11.25 14.62
N ALA A 13 2.73 -10.60 15.37
CA ALA A 13 3.21 -9.27 15.01
C ALA A 13 4.02 -9.28 13.70
N LYS A 14 4.84 -10.32 13.48
CA LYS A 14 5.54 -10.53 12.20
C LYS A 14 4.54 -10.73 11.06
N ALA A 15 3.56 -11.62 11.24
CA ALA A 15 2.51 -11.87 10.27
C ALA A 15 1.68 -10.62 9.96
N ALA A 16 1.29 -9.85 10.98
CA ALA A 16 0.54 -8.61 10.84
C ALA A 16 1.32 -7.58 10.00
N ARG A 17 2.64 -7.46 10.20
CA ARG A 17 3.49 -6.58 9.39
C ARG A 17 3.55 -7.01 7.93
N HIS A 18 3.63 -8.31 7.66
CA HIS A 18 3.56 -8.84 6.31
C HIS A 18 2.19 -8.58 5.66
N LEU A 19 1.09 -8.78 6.40
CA LEU A 19 -0.26 -8.48 5.94
C LEU A 19 -0.45 -6.99 5.64
N GLN A 20 0.09 -6.09 6.45
CA GLN A 20 0.00 -4.64 6.20
C GLN A 20 0.68 -4.25 4.89
N ASN A 21 1.85 -4.81 4.59
CA ASN A 21 2.53 -4.61 3.31
C ASN A 21 1.73 -5.22 2.15
N PHE A 22 1.20 -6.44 2.34
CA PHE A 22 0.36 -7.11 1.36
C PHE A 22 -0.92 -6.33 1.03
N PHE A 23 -1.62 -5.79 2.04
CA PHE A 23 -2.80 -4.95 1.82
C PHE A 23 -2.45 -3.65 1.12
N THR A 24 -1.24 -3.11 1.31
CA THR A 24 -0.79 -1.95 0.53
C THR A 24 -0.62 -2.33 -0.95
N PHE A 25 -0.01 -3.48 -1.24
CA PHE A 25 0.08 -4.00 -2.61
C PHE A 25 -1.31 -4.20 -3.24
N VAL A 26 -2.25 -4.84 -2.53
CA VAL A 26 -3.62 -5.05 -3.01
C VAL A 26 -4.32 -3.72 -3.27
N ALA A 27 -4.20 -2.75 -2.35
CA ALA A 27 -4.80 -1.43 -2.52
C ALA A 27 -4.26 -0.70 -3.76
N VAL A 28 -2.95 -0.77 -4.03
CA VAL A 28 -2.36 -0.21 -5.26
C VAL A 28 -2.94 -0.87 -6.51
N ARG A 29 -3.11 -2.19 -6.51
CA ARG A 29 -3.73 -2.92 -7.64
C ARG A 29 -5.17 -2.50 -7.87
N ILE A 30 -5.96 -2.35 -6.81
CA ILE A 30 -7.36 -1.89 -6.88
C ILE A 30 -7.41 -0.47 -7.44
N VAL A 31 -6.57 0.44 -6.93
CA VAL A 31 -6.55 1.84 -7.39
C VAL A 31 -6.11 1.93 -8.85
N LEU A 32 -5.11 1.17 -9.28
CA LEU A 32 -4.72 1.09 -10.69
C LEU A 32 -5.88 0.65 -11.58
N ALA A 33 -6.60 -0.41 -11.21
CA ALA A 33 -7.74 -0.89 -11.99
C ALA A 33 -8.87 0.17 -12.07
N GLN A 34 -9.10 0.93 -10.99
CA GLN A 34 -10.06 2.05 -11.00
C GLN A 34 -9.61 3.16 -11.96
N LEU A 35 -8.32 3.52 -11.94
CA LEU A 35 -7.77 4.60 -12.76
C LEU A 35 -7.71 4.26 -14.24
N GLU A 36 -7.53 3.00 -14.61
CA GLU A 36 -7.41 2.56 -16.01
C GLU A 36 -8.58 3.05 -16.87
N SER A 37 -9.80 3.05 -16.34
CA SER A 37 -10.99 3.57 -17.03
C SER A 37 -11.34 5.00 -16.64
N TYR A 38 -11.19 5.36 -15.37
CA TYR A 38 -11.67 6.64 -14.84
C TYR A 38 -10.72 7.82 -15.10
N ASN A 39 -9.41 7.59 -15.02
CA ASN A 39 -8.40 8.61 -15.22
C ASN A 39 -7.07 7.98 -15.75
N PRO A 40 -6.98 7.77 -17.07
CA PRO A 40 -5.83 7.13 -17.70
C PRO A 40 -4.50 7.89 -17.52
N GLU A 41 -4.54 9.20 -17.31
CA GLU A 41 -3.33 10.00 -17.04
C GLU A 41 -2.76 9.67 -15.66
N ALA A 42 -3.60 9.71 -14.62
CA ALA A 42 -3.21 9.33 -13.27
C ALA A 42 -2.80 7.84 -13.18
N TYR A 43 -3.40 6.97 -14.00
CA TYR A 43 -2.94 5.58 -14.16
C TYR A 43 -1.49 5.53 -14.63
N LYS A 44 -1.14 6.25 -15.69
CA LYS A 44 0.23 6.29 -16.24
C LYS A 44 1.22 6.88 -15.23
N GLU A 45 0.86 7.99 -14.58
CA GLU A 45 1.68 8.59 -13.52
C GLU A 45 1.95 7.59 -12.38
N LEU A 46 0.93 6.87 -11.91
CA LEU A 46 1.08 5.87 -10.86
C LEU A 46 1.92 4.66 -11.30
N MET A 47 1.74 4.18 -12.54
CA MET A 47 2.55 3.10 -13.11
C MET A 47 4.03 3.49 -13.24
N GLU A 48 4.32 4.72 -13.70
CA GLU A 48 5.68 5.25 -13.78
C GLU A 48 6.30 5.45 -12.39
N PHE A 49 5.50 5.81 -11.39
CA PHE A 49 5.97 5.87 -10.02
C PHE A 49 6.33 4.48 -9.47
N ILE A 50 5.48 3.48 -9.70
CA ILE A 50 5.68 2.08 -9.25
C ILE A 50 6.92 1.45 -9.91
N SER A 51 7.20 1.75 -11.18
CA SER A 51 8.38 1.20 -11.85
C SER A 51 9.71 1.65 -11.23
N ARG A 52 9.71 2.80 -10.53
CA ARG A 52 10.88 3.39 -9.87
C ARG A 52 10.90 3.17 -8.35
N ASN A 53 9.78 2.79 -7.75
CA ASN A 53 9.62 2.70 -6.29
C ASN A 53 9.10 1.32 -5.86
N SER A 54 9.85 0.63 -5.01
CA SER A 54 9.48 -0.69 -4.50
C SER A 54 8.25 -0.65 -3.58
N LEU A 55 7.35 -1.63 -3.76
CA LEU A 55 6.16 -1.87 -2.93
C LEU A 55 6.43 -2.77 -1.71
N ASN A 56 7.67 -3.23 -1.49
CA ASN A 56 7.99 -4.17 -0.40
C ASN A 56 7.77 -3.56 0.99
N ASP A 57 7.92 -2.24 1.12
CA ASP A 57 7.60 -1.48 2.33
C ASP A 57 6.48 -0.50 1.99
N GLY A 58 5.25 -0.86 2.36
CA GLY A 58 4.06 -0.13 1.97
C GLY A 58 3.99 1.28 2.57
N ASP A 59 4.49 1.45 3.79
CA ASP A 59 4.48 2.75 4.47
C ASP A 59 5.56 3.68 3.90
N LYS A 60 6.76 3.14 3.59
CA LYS A 60 7.79 3.89 2.86
C LYS A 60 7.28 4.29 1.47
N PHE A 61 6.67 3.37 0.73
CA PHE A 61 6.08 3.63 -0.59
C PHE A 61 5.07 4.79 -0.54
N CYS A 62 4.08 4.72 0.35
CA CYS A 62 3.06 5.77 0.47
C CYS A 62 3.67 7.11 0.87
N ARG A 63 4.67 7.11 1.77
CA ARG A 63 5.36 8.33 2.20
C ARG A 63 6.13 8.99 1.06
N THR A 64 6.82 8.21 0.23
CA THR A 64 7.52 8.72 -0.96
C THR A 64 6.52 9.27 -1.96
N LEU A 65 5.44 8.53 -2.25
CA LEU A 65 4.39 8.95 -3.17
C LEU A 65 3.75 10.29 -2.74
N MET A 66 3.50 10.49 -1.44
CA MET A 66 2.96 11.75 -0.92
C MET A 66 3.84 12.98 -1.15
N ARG A 67 5.14 12.79 -1.37
CA ARG A 67 6.12 13.88 -1.50
C ARG A 67 6.49 14.19 -2.95
N GLU A 68 6.16 13.30 -3.87
CA GLU A 68 6.48 13.44 -5.29
C GLU A 68 5.82 14.67 -5.92
N SER A 69 4.50 14.82 -5.74
CA SER A 69 3.76 16.01 -6.17
C SER A 69 2.39 16.10 -5.47
N PRO A 70 1.67 17.23 -5.56
CA PRO A 70 0.30 17.33 -5.04
C PRO A 70 -0.67 16.29 -5.63
N ARG A 71 -0.50 15.90 -6.91
CA ARG A 71 -1.30 14.84 -7.54
C ARG A 71 -0.99 13.47 -6.95
N HIS A 72 0.30 13.13 -6.80
CA HIS A 72 0.71 11.89 -6.17
C HIS A 72 0.29 11.81 -4.70
N LYS A 73 0.23 12.95 -3.99
CA LYS A 73 -0.33 13.02 -2.63
C LYS A 73 -1.80 12.58 -2.60
N SER A 74 -2.61 13.01 -3.54
CA SER A 74 -4.01 12.56 -3.66
C SER A 74 -4.09 11.05 -3.97
N LEU A 75 -3.22 10.54 -4.83
CA LEU A 75 -3.13 9.09 -5.11
C LEU A 75 -2.75 8.29 -3.87
N ALA A 76 -1.78 8.76 -3.09
CA ALA A 76 -1.38 8.12 -1.85
C ALA A 76 -2.52 8.09 -0.82
N LEU A 77 -3.26 9.19 -0.67
CA LEU A 77 -4.44 9.23 0.21
C LEU A 77 -5.50 8.22 -0.24
N ARG A 78 -5.75 8.11 -1.56
CA ARG A 78 -6.66 7.11 -2.11
C ARG A 78 -6.22 5.68 -1.81
N ILE A 79 -4.93 5.38 -1.95
CA ILE A 79 -4.36 4.06 -1.62
C ILE A 79 -4.52 3.76 -0.12
N LEU A 80 -4.28 4.73 0.76
CA LEU A 80 -4.46 4.55 2.20
C LEU A 80 -5.91 4.28 2.60
N GLU A 81 -6.86 4.98 1.96
CA GLU A 81 -8.29 4.77 2.15
C GLU A 81 -8.70 3.36 1.72
N VAL A 82 -8.34 2.96 0.49
CA VAL A 82 -8.66 1.62 -0.06
C VAL A 82 -8.01 0.53 0.77
N ARG A 83 -6.75 0.71 1.20
CA ARG A 83 -6.05 -0.24 2.10
C ARG A 83 -6.83 -0.45 3.39
N SER A 84 -7.26 0.64 4.03
CA SER A 84 -8.03 0.54 5.29
C SER A 84 -9.42 -0.05 5.08
N ALA A 85 -10.07 0.20 3.95
CA ALA A 85 -11.38 -0.38 3.65
C ALA A 85 -11.24 -1.89 3.44
N TYR A 86 -10.32 -2.30 2.55
CA TYR A 86 -10.07 -3.69 2.22
C TYR A 86 -9.72 -4.52 3.45
N SER A 87 -8.76 -4.07 4.27
CA SER A 87 -8.31 -4.81 5.44
C SER A 87 -9.33 -4.94 6.58
N LYS A 88 -10.41 -4.15 6.57
CA LYS A 88 -11.41 -4.12 7.65
C LYS A 88 -12.77 -4.68 7.24
N ARG A 89 -13.04 -4.79 5.94
CA ARG A 89 -14.37 -5.12 5.42
C ARG A 89 -14.38 -6.24 4.39
N ASP A 90 -13.31 -6.39 3.60
CA ASP A 90 -13.32 -7.25 2.41
C ASP A 90 -12.38 -8.46 2.50
N PHE A 91 -11.34 -8.39 3.34
CA PHE A 91 -10.44 -9.50 3.65
C PHE A 91 -10.95 -10.29 4.87
#